data_AF-A0A8B7P556-F1
#
_entry.id   AF-A0A8B7P556-F1
#
_cell.length_a   1.000
_cell.length_b   1.000
_cell.length_c   1.000
_cell.angle_alpha   90.00
_cell.angle_beta   90.00
_cell.angle_gamma   90.00
#
_symmetry.space_group_name_H-M   'P 1'
#
loop_
_entity.id
_entity.type
_entity.pdbx_description
1 polymer ?
#
loop_
_entity_poly.entity_id
_entity_poly.type
_entity_poly.pdbx_seq_one_letter_code
_entity_poly.pdbx_strand_id
1 'polypeptide(L)'
;MSSRFLTGALVTATCLIFSGILGFNLEPRIPIVKIGNPNSHFGYSVAQHQSVLETISSKRRVTSWLLVGAPKDHNLQPGTHRSGALWKCPFTSNSSDCVQVHTDGFKDANENLLPPNVDEIKDDQWLGVTVKSQGVGGDVLVCAHRYMHRGPGFQWGFGLCYLLNQNLDMTETMEPCRGKAVAKGHEQYGFCQAGMSGLLLKDEVVLGLPGPYTWRGTVHSHNISKDFFSRDKTQYFGPVTENDSPVDKYSYLGYSVTTGYIETGERDDLVVSAPFYNTRHASGAVYVYTNGRTGIDRDTPYARIEGPAGESRFGFSMTSLGDLNRDGYLDVAIGAPYEDRGAIYIYLGSADGLVLEPSQVLGSADGLVLQPSQVLGSADGLVLEPSQVLGSADGLVLEPSQVLGSADGLVLEPSQVLGSADGLVLEPSQVLGSADGLVLEPSQVLGSADGLVLEPSQVLGSADGLVLEPSQ
;
A
#
# COMPACT_ATOMS: atom_id res chain seq x y z
N MET A 1 28.97 20.90 -70.40
CA MET A 1 29.70 19.91 -69.57
C MET A 1 29.65 20.35 -68.12
N SER A 2 29.01 19.50 -67.30
CA SER A 2 29.10 19.29 -65.84
C SER A 2 28.69 20.35 -64.79
N SER A 3 27.90 19.83 -63.82
CA SER A 3 27.71 20.22 -62.40
C SER A 3 26.72 21.39 -62.12
N ARG A 4 25.70 21.30 -61.25
CA ARG A 4 25.33 20.36 -60.17
C ARG A 4 23.82 20.55 -59.80
N PHE A 5 23.17 19.42 -59.52
CA PHE A 5 22.20 19.12 -58.45
C PHE A 5 21.34 20.24 -57.82
N LEU A 6 20.01 20.18 -58.04
CA LEU A 6 19.02 20.66 -57.07
C LEU A 6 18.10 19.50 -56.64
N THR A 7 18.16 19.21 -55.35
CA THR A 7 17.41 18.23 -54.57
C THR A 7 15.98 18.69 -54.31
N GLY A 8 15.00 17.86 -54.65
CA GLY A 8 13.61 18.00 -54.19
C GLY A 8 13.21 16.75 -53.39
N ALA A 9 13.47 16.75 -52.09
CA ALA A 9 13.00 15.72 -51.17
C ALA A 9 11.89 16.33 -50.31
N LEU A 10 10.65 15.94 -50.58
CA LEU A 10 9.47 16.27 -49.81
C LEU A 10 9.52 15.44 -48.52
N VAL A 11 9.92 16.05 -47.40
CA VAL A 11 9.87 15.41 -46.07
C VAL A 11 8.42 15.43 -45.59
N THR A 12 7.73 14.30 -45.72
CA THR A 12 6.48 14.04 -45.00
C THR A 12 6.82 13.83 -43.52
N ALA A 13 6.73 14.90 -42.73
CA ALA A 13 6.77 14.81 -41.28
C ALA A 13 5.47 14.18 -40.78
N THR A 14 5.49 12.87 -40.52
CA THR A 14 4.47 12.18 -39.74
C THR A 14 4.53 12.70 -38.31
N CYS A 15 3.63 13.63 -37.95
CA CYS A 15 3.30 13.91 -36.56
C CYS A 15 2.72 12.65 -35.93
N LEU A 16 3.57 11.82 -35.33
CA LEU A 16 3.16 10.84 -34.33
C LEU A 16 2.77 11.64 -33.08
N ILE A 17 1.51 12.08 -33.05
CA ILE A 17 0.87 12.53 -31.82
C ILE A 17 0.77 11.27 -30.94
N PHE A 18 1.76 11.07 -30.07
CA PHE A 18 1.61 10.20 -28.92
C PHE A 18 0.60 10.87 -27.99
N SER A 19 -0.69 10.64 -28.26
CA SER A 19 -1.73 10.83 -27.26
C SER A 19 -1.43 9.83 -26.15
N GLY A 20 -0.82 10.29 -25.06
CA GLY A 20 -0.76 9.53 -23.82
C GLY A 20 -2.20 9.21 -23.42
N ILE A 21 -2.60 7.95 -23.62
CA ILE A 21 -3.91 7.49 -23.18
C ILE A 21 -3.80 7.41 -21.65
N LEU A 22 -4.31 8.43 -20.95
CA LEU A 22 -4.62 8.36 -19.53
C LEU A 22 -5.76 7.36 -19.37
N GLY A 23 -5.42 6.08 -19.27
CA GLY A 23 -6.37 4.99 -19.15
C GLY A 23 -6.91 4.86 -17.73
N PHE A 24 -7.60 5.87 -17.21
CA PHE A 24 -8.45 5.69 -16.03
C PHE A 24 -9.88 5.43 -16.49
N ASN A 25 -10.44 4.29 -16.09
CA ASN A 25 -11.76 3.80 -16.53
C ASN A 25 -12.77 3.68 -15.39
N LEU A 26 -12.51 4.31 -14.24
CA LEU A 26 -13.49 4.45 -13.16
C LEU A 26 -14.51 5.53 -13.53
N GLU A 27 -15.81 5.24 -13.35
CA GLU A 27 -16.91 6.19 -13.62
C GLU A 27 -17.31 6.92 -12.33
N PRO A 28 -16.87 8.18 -12.12
CA PRO A 28 -17.15 8.90 -10.89
C PRO A 28 -18.55 9.52 -10.84
N ARG A 29 -19.26 9.65 -11.98
CA ARG A 29 -20.54 10.39 -12.04
C ARG A 29 -21.73 9.57 -11.55
N ILE A 30 -21.65 8.24 -11.65
CA ILE A 30 -22.75 7.33 -11.30
C ILE A 30 -22.24 6.24 -10.34
N PRO A 31 -21.78 6.61 -9.13
CA PRO A 31 -21.34 5.64 -8.15
C PRO A 31 -22.55 4.90 -7.55
N ILE A 32 -22.36 3.62 -7.24
CA ILE A 32 -23.29 2.89 -6.37
C ILE A 32 -22.92 3.22 -4.93
N VAL A 33 -23.80 3.95 -4.24
CA VAL A 33 -23.58 4.39 -2.85
C VAL A 33 -24.43 3.54 -1.91
N LYS A 34 -23.81 2.98 -0.87
CA LYS A 34 -24.49 2.25 0.22
C LYS A 34 -24.34 3.02 1.52
N ILE A 35 -25.44 3.16 2.26
CA ILE A 35 -25.49 3.96 3.48
C ILE A 35 -25.91 3.05 4.64
N GLY A 36 -25.06 2.96 5.65
CA GLY A 36 -25.35 2.26 6.91
C GLY A 36 -25.89 3.18 8.00
N ASN A 37 -26.04 2.62 9.20
CA ASN A 37 -26.52 3.35 10.37
C ASN A 37 -25.57 4.51 10.77
N PRO A 38 -26.10 5.61 11.34
CA PRO A 38 -25.26 6.69 11.83
C PRO A 38 -24.36 6.20 12.98
N ASN A 39 -23.13 6.70 13.04
CA ASN A 39 -22.12 6.38 14.07
C ASN A 39 -21.67 4.92 14.16
N SER A 40 -22.11 4.03 13.27
CA SER A 40 -21.72 2.61 13.26
C SER A 40 -20.33 2.34 12.67
N HIS A 41 -19.73 3.36 12.04
CA HIS A 41 -18.50 3.25 11.24
C HIS A 41 -18.68 2.26 10.08
N PHE A 42 -19.87 2.24 9.48
CA PHE A 42 -20.15 1.50 8.25
C PHE A 42 -19.18 1.90 7.14
N GLY A 43 -18.48 0.93 6.56
CA GLY A 43 -17.45 1.18 5.56
C GLY A 43 -16.04 1.17 6.11
N TYR A 44 -15.85 0.87 7.40
CA TYR A 44 -14.51 0.75 8.00
C TYR A 44 -13.65 -0.29 7.29
N SER A 45 -14.26 -1.41 6.90
CA SER A 45 -13.65 -2.41 6.03
C SER A 45 -14.64 -2.84 4.96
N VAL A 46 -14.13 -3.18 3.77
CA VAL A 46 -14.94 -3.59 2.62
C VAL A 46 -14.29 -4.76 1.91
N ALA A 47 -15.12 -5.67 1.40
CA ALA A 47 -14.67 -6.77 0.54
C ALA A 47 -15.75 -7.11 -0.49
N GLN A 48 -15.32 -7.50 -1.69
CA GLN A 48 -16.22 -8.09 -2.68
C GLN A 48 -16.29 -9.60 -2.46
N HIS A 49 -17.50 -10.16 -2.54
CA HIS A 49 -17.72 -11.59 -2.40
C HIS A 49 -18.68 -12.09 -3.48
N GLN A 50 -18.48 -13.32 -3.96
CA GLN A 50 -19.36 -13.94 -4.94
C GLN A 50 -19.73 -15.35 -4.50
N SER A 51 -21.02 -15.60 -4.32
CA SER A 51 -21.52 -16.93 -3.97
C SER A 51 -22.00 -17.67 -5.23
N VAL A 52 -21.74 -18.97 -5.29
CA VAL A 52 -22.05 -19.81 -6.45
C VAL A 52 -23.12 -20.83 -6.06
N LEU A 53 -24.33 -20.67 -6.61
CA LEU A 53 -25.34 -21.73 -6.53
C LEU A 53 -25.27 -22.64 -7.75
N GLU A 54 -25.07 -23.93 -7.50
CA GLU A 54 -25.26 -24.97 -8.51
C GLU A 54 -26.74 -25.35 -8.60
N THR A 55 -27.37 -25.00 -9.72
CA THR A 55 -28.74 -25.44 -10.02
C THR A 55 -28.73 -26.76 -10.80
N ILE A 56 -29.76 -27.58 -10.59
CA ILE A 56 -30.02 -28.90 -11.23
C ILE A 56 -29.91 -28.86 -12.77
N SER A 57 -30.03 -27.68 -13.39
CA SER A 57 -29.95 -27.43 -14.84
C SER A 57 -28.52 -27.20 -15.38
N SER A 58 -27.46 -27.45 -14.61
CA SER A 58 -26.05 -27.19 -15.00
C SER A 58 -25.72 -25.72 -15.29
N LYS A 59 -26.65 -24.79 -15.02
CA LYS A 59 -26.40 -23.34 -15.06
C LYS A 59 -25.89 -22.90 -13.68
N ARG A 60 -24.69 -22.32 -13.64
CA ARG A 60 -24.13 -21.70 -12.44
C ARG A 60 -24.74 -20.30 -12.29
N ARG A 61 -25.41 -20.04 -11.17
CA ARG A 61 -25.86 -18.69 -10.81
C ARG A 61 -24.87 -18.10 -9.83
N VAL A 62 -24.15 -17.08 -10.27
CA VAL A 62 -23.23 -16.31 -9.41
C VAL A 62 -23.98 -15.10 -8.87
N THR A 63 -23.98 -14.92 -7.56
CA THR A 63 -24.51 -13.72 -6.91
C THR A 63 -23.38 -12.94 -6.27
N SER A 64 -23.24 -11.68 -6.67
CA SER A 64 -22.19 -10.78 -6.17
C SER A 64 -22.73 -9.94 -5.01
N TRP A 65 -21.94 -9.84 -3.95
CA TRP A 65 -22.23 -9.10 -2.74
C TRP A 65 -21.07 -8.15 -2.43
N LEU A 66 -21.41 -6.95 -1.97
CA LEU A 66 -20.49 -6.06 -1.30
C LEU A 66 -20.60 -6.32 0.21
N LEU A 67 -19.53 -6.81 0.82
CA LEU A 67 -19.44 -7.00 2.26
C LEU A 67 -18.87 -5.73 2.89
N VAL A 68 -19.52 -5.26 3.95
CA VAL A 68 -19.16 -4.03 4.64
C VAL A 68 -19.11 -4.26 6.14
N GLY A 69 -17.96 -3.99 6.76
CA GLY A 69 -17.79 -3.98 8.20
C GLY A 69 -18.28 -2.67 8.81
N ALA A 70 -18.98 -2.78 9.94
CA ALA A 70 -19.43 -1.66 10.75
C ALA A 70 -19.10 -1.93 12.23
N PRO A 71 -17.86 -1.63 12.67
CA PRO A 71 -17.34 -2.04 13.99
C PRO A 71 -18.11 -1.53 15.21
N LYS A 72 -18.88 -0.45 15.07
CA LYS A 72 -19.65 0.17 16.17
C LYS A 72 -21.16 0.01 16.03
N ASP A 73 -21.62 -0.76 15.05
CA ASP A 73 -23.04 -1.07 14.89
C ASP A 73 -23.53 -2.06 15.96
N HIS A 74 -24.85 -2.22 16.05
CA HIS A 74 -25.45 -3.24 16.90
C HIS A 74 -25.52 -4.58 16.18
N ASN A 75 -25.05 -5.65 16.83
CA ASN A 75 -25.15 -7.01 16.31
C ASN A 75 -26.57 -7.58 16.49
N LEU A 76 -26.94 -8.61 15.72
CA LEU A 76 -28.16 -9.37 15.92
C LEU A 76 -28.18 -10.14 17.25
N GLN A 77 -27.00 -10.43 17.83
CA GLN A 77 -26.91 -11.12 19.12
C GLN A 77 -27.49 -10.25 20.26
N PRO A 78 -28.50 -10.76 21.00
CA PRO A 78 -29.14 -9.98 22.07
C PRO A 78 -28.18 -9.78 23.25
N GLY A 79 -28.39 -8.70 24.00
CA GLY A 79 -27.58 -8.39 25.19
C GLY A 79 -26.17 -7.89 24.86
N THR A 80 -25.94 -7.40 23.63
CA THR A 80 -24.69 -6.74 23.25
C THR A 80 -24.93 -5.26 22.92
N HIS A 81 -23.96 -4.41 23.19
CA HIS A 81 -24.00 -2.99 22.87
C HIS A 81 -22.80 -2.58 22.02
N ARG A 82 -23.06 -2.07 20.81
CA ARG A 82 -22.03 -1.64 19.85
C ARG A 82 -20.94 -2.69 19.60
N SER A 83 -21.36 -3.96 19.57
CA SER A 83 -20.51 -5.12 19.35
C SER A 83 -19.93 -5.19 17.93
N GLY A 84 -20.50 -4.44 16.99
CA GLY A 84 -20.10 -4.42 15.60
C GLY A 84 -20.85 -5.44 14.76
N ALA A 85 -20.90 -5.18 13.46
CA ALA A 85 -21.71 -5.92 12.50
C ALA A 85 -21.00 -6.12 11.17
N LEU A 86 -21.33 -7.22 10.50
CA LEU A 86 -21.06 -7.41 9.08
C LEU A 86 -22.34 -7.22 8.29
N TRP A 87 -22.28 -6.41 7.24
CA TRP A 87 -23.38 -6.18 6.31
C TRP A 87 -23.05 -6.78 4.95
N LYS A 88 -24.08 -7.29 4.27
CA LYS A 88 -24.02 -7.65 2.85
C LYS A 88 -24.97 -6.77 2.06
N CYS A 89 -24.46 -6.15 1.01
CA CYS A 89 -25.21 -5.25 0.15
C CYS A 89 -25.19 -5.81 -1.29
N PRO A 90 -26.34 -5.89 -1.97
CA PRO A 90 -26.36 -6.24 -3.38
C PRO A 90 -25.90 -5.05 -4.24
N PHE A 91 -25.38 -5.31 -5.43
CA PHE A 91 -24.97 -4.29 -6.41
C PHE A 91 -26.19 -3.67 -7.12
N THR A 92 -27.04 -2.99 -6.36
CA THR A 92 -28.18 -2.21 -6.86
C THR A 92 -27.96 -0.72 -6.57
N SER A 93 -28.69 0.16 -7.27
CA SER A 93 -28.69 1.60 -7.04
C SER A 93 -29.39 2.03 -5.74
N ASN A 94 -30.09 1.12 -5.03
CA ASN A 94 -30.71 1.44 -3.76
C ASN A 94 -29.63 1.56 -2.67
N SER A 95 -29.65 2.62 -1.88
CA SER A 95 -28.65 2.88 -0.85
C SER A 95 -28.87 2.12 0.46
N SER A 96 -30.09 1.66 0.73
CA SER A 96 -30.50 1.10 2.03
C SER A 96 -30.97 -0.36 1.98
N ASP A 97 -30.53 -1.11 0.96
CA ASP A 97 -30.88 -2.53 0.75
C ASP A 97 -29.85 -3.51 1.35
N CYS A 98 -28.94 -3.01 2.17
CA CYS A 98 -27.98 -3.81 2.90
C CYS A 98 -28.67 -4.61 4.00
N VAL A 99 -28.29 -5.87 4.16
CA VAL A 99 -28.81 -6.77 5.19
C VAL A 99 -27.66 -7.23 6.06
N GLN A 100 -27.89 -7.30 7.37
CA GLN A 100 -26.89 -7.78 8.31
C GLN A 100 -26.67 -9.29 8.12
N VAL A 101 -25.41 -9.70 8.16
CA VAL A 101 -25.01 -11.11 8.14
C VAL A 101 -25.06 -11.63 9.58
N HIS A 102 -25.60 -12.83 9.74
CA HIS A 102 -25.57 -13.52 11.02
C HIS A 102 -24.17 -14.10 11.27
N THR A 103 -23.38 -13.40 12.07
CA THR A 103 -21.96 -13.73 12.30
C THR A 103 -21.68 -14.32 13.67
N ASP A 104 -22.59 -14.17 14.64
CA ASP A 104 -22.31 -14.49 16.04
C ASP A 104 -23.60 -14.80 16.83
N GLY A 105 -23.45 -15.63 17.87
CA GLY A 105 -24.53 -16.08 18.75
C GLY A 105 -25.01 -17.50 18.44
N PHE A 106 -25.08 -18.33 19.48
CA PHE A 106 -25.72 -19.64 19.38
C PHE A 106 -27.23 -19.47 19.25
N LYS A 107 -27.85 -20.36 18.47
CA LYS A 107 -29.30 -20.46 18.39
C LYS A 107 -29.82 -21.48 19.40
N ASP A 108 -30.92 -21.18 20.07
CA ASP A 108 -31.66 -22.15 20.87
C ASP A 108 -32.40 -23.16 19.98
N ALA A 109 -33.09 -24.13 20.59
CA ALA A 109 -33.90 -25.12 19.87
C ALA A 109 -35.06 -24.51 19.06
N ASN A 110 -35.40 -23.24 19.30
CA ASN A 110 -36.43 -22.48 18.60
C ASN A 110 -35.83 -21.48 17.59
N GLU A 111 -34.54 -21.61 17.27
CA GLU A 111 -33.78 -20.75 16.37
C GLU A 111 -33.56 -19.29 16.83
N ASN A 112 -33.82 -18.98 18.11
CA ASN A 112 -33.57 -17.66 18.67
C ASN A 112 -32.11 -17.50 19.08
N LEU A 113 -31.54 -16.32 18.85
CA LEU A 113 -30.18 -16.01 19.27
C LEU A 113 -30.09 -15.87 20.78
N LEU A 114 -29.06 -16.49 21.35
CA LEU A 114 -28.75 -16.43 22.76
C LEU A 114 -27.77 -15.28 23.05
N PRO A 115 -27.84 -14.68 24.26
CA PRO A 115 -26.88 -13.67 24.68
C PRO A 115 -25.47 -14.26 24.83
N PRO A 116 -24.42 -13.41 24.90
CA PRO A 116 -23.06 -13.85 25.13
C PRO A 116 -22.93 -14.67 26.42
N ASN A 117 -21.93 -15.56 26.45
CA ASN A 117 -21.66 -16.32 27.67
C ASN A 117 -21.19 -15.41 28.81
N VAL A 118 -21.31 -15.90 30.03
CA VAL A 118 -20.94 -15.14 31.23
C VAL A 118 -19.44 -14.80 31.29
N ASP A 119 -18.59 -15.53 30.57
CA ASP A 119 -17.14 -15.33 30.47
C ASP A 119 -16.72 -14.47 29.26
N GLU A 120 -17.68 -14.00 28.46
CA GLU A 120 -17.42 -13.18 27.27
C GLU A 120 -17.83 -11.72 27.49
N ILE A 121 -17.03 -10.78 26.98
CA ILE A 121 -17.43 -9.39 26.84
C ILE A 121 -17.35 -9.03 25.35
N LYS A 122 -18.53 -8.85 24.75
CA LYS A 122 -18.69 -8.51 23.34
C LYS A 122 -19.07 -7.05 23.11
N ASP A 123 -19.29 -6.29 24.16
CA ASP A 123 -19.54 -4.85 24.07
C ASP A 123 -18.30 -4.12 23.55
N ASP A 124 -18.47 -3.27 22.54
CA ASP A 124 -17.38 -2.55 21.87
C ASP A 124 -16.21 -3.47 21.40
N GLN A 125 -16.50 -4.72 21.00
CA GLN A 125 -15.48 -5.67 20.49
C GLN A 125 -14.95 -5.34 19.09
N TRP A 126 -15.62 -4.42 18.36
CA TRP A 126 -15.26 -3.97 17.01
C TRP A 126 -15.35 -5.07 15.94
N LEU A 127 -16.45 -5.82 15.92
CA LEU A 127 -16.69 -6.81 14.86
C LEU A 127 -16.88 -6.14 13.50
N GLY A 128 -16.11 -6.58 12.50
CA GLY A 128 -16.06 -5.96 11.18
C GLY A 128 -14.93 -4.95 11.02
N VAL A 129 -13.96 -4.92 11.95
CA VAL A 129 -12.72 -4.13 11.78
C VAL A 129 -11.93 -4.62 10.56
N THR A 130 -11.94 -5.94 10.34
CA THR A 130 -11.29 -6.62 9.22
C THR A 130 -12.32 -7.51 8.56
N VAL A 131 -12.50 -7.34 7.25
CA VAL A 131 -13.32 -8.21 6.40
C VAL A 131 -12.50 -8.57 5.17
N LYS A 132 -12.34 -9.87 4.90
CA LYS A 132 -11.63 -10.39 3.72
C LYS A 132 -12.43 -11.51 3.07
N SER A 133 -12.34 -11.63 1.75
CA SER A 133 -12.95 -12.74 1.01
C SER A 133 -11.92 -13.38 0.09
N GLN A 134 -12.00 -14.70 -0.07
CA GLN A 134 -11.27 -15.47 -1.09
C GLN A 134 -11.77 -15.22 -2.52
N GLY A 135 -12.87 -14.48 -2.69
CA GLY A 135 -13.49 -14.24 -3.98
C GLY A 135 -14.59 -15.27 -4.30
N VAL A 136 -14.54 -15.85 -5.49
CA VAL A 136 -15.67 -16.61 -6.08
C VAL A 136 -15.82 -17.99 -5.44
N GLY A 137 -16.94 -18.22 -4.75
CA GLY A 137 -17.25 -19.48 -4.09
C GLY A 137 -16.32 -19.81 -2.92
N GLY A 138 -15.51 -18.84 -2.49
CA GLY A 138 -14.57 -18.99 -1.38
C GLY A 138 -15.18 -18.57 -0.04
N ASP A 139 -14.37 -18.66 0.99
CA ASP A 139 -14.75 -18.30 2.35
C ASP A 139 -14.54 -16.79 2.61
N VAL A 140 -15.06 -16.34 3.75
CA VAL A 140 -15.02 -14.95 4.20
C VAL A 140 -14.53 -14.91 5.65
N LEU A 141 -13.56 -14.04 5.92
CA LEU A 141 -13.03 -13.78 7.26
C LEU A 141 -13.60 -12.46 7.78
N VAL A 142 -14.11 -12.47 9.01
CA VAL A 142 -14.49 -11.26 9.74
C VAL A 142 -13.95 -11.28 11.17
N CYS A 143 -13.34 -10.18 11.62
CA CYS A 143 -12.67 -10.14 12.93
C CYS A 143 -13.20 -9.06 13.87
N ALA A 144 -12.96 -9.29 15.16
CA ALA A 144 -13.26 -8.40 16.29
C ALA A 144 -12.05 -8.35 17.24
N HIS A 145 -11.07 -7.50 16.89
CA HIS A 145 -9.80 -7.40 17.62
C HIS A 145 -9.91 -6.91 19.08
N ARG A 146 -11.03 -6.31 19.49
CA ARG A 146 -11.25 -5.84 20.87
C ARG A 146 -12.13 -6.76 21.70
N TYR A 147 -12.45 -7.95 21.19
CA TYR A 147 -13.13 -8.97 21.97
C TYR A 147 -12.34 -9.31 23.24
N MET A 148 -13.05 -9.40 24.37
CA MET A 148 -12.46 -9.69 25.66
C MET A 148 -13.07 -10.93 26.30
N HIS A 149 -12.21 -11.70 26.96
CA HIS A 149 -12.57 -12.81 27.83
C HIS A 149 -12.46 -12.38 29.29
N ARG A 150 -13.44 -12.73 30.13
CA ARG A 150 -13.45 -12.39 31.55
C ARG A 150 -13.57 -13.64 32.41
N GLY A 151 -12.97 -13.57 33.59
CA GLY A 151 -13.13 -14.58 34.63
C GLY A 151 -13.08 -13.95 36.02
N PRO A 152 -12.92 -14.77 37.07
CA PRO A 152 -12.83 -14.28 38.44
C PRO A 152 -11.60 -13.38 38.61
N GLY A 153 -11.79 -12.06 38.58
CA GLY A 153 -10.74 -11.07 38.84
C GLY A 153 -9.83 -10.73 37.65
N PHE A 154 -10.16 -11.15 36.43
CA PHE A 154 -9.39 -10.78 35.22
C PHE A 154 -10.28 -10.46 34.02
N GLN A 155 -9.75 -9.64 33.12
CA GLN A 155 -10.30 -9.32 31.81
C GLN A 155 -9.15 -9.25 30.80
N TRP A 156 -9.17 -10.11 29.79
CA TRP A 156 -8.11 -10.22 28.79
C TRP A 156 -8.63 -9.85 27.40
N GLY A 157 -7.88 -9.02 26.68
CA GLY A 157 -8.21 -8.59 25.32
C GLY A 157 -7.61 -9.51 24.27
N PHE A 158 -8.24 -10.66 24.04
CA PHE A 158 -7.73 -11.65 23.10
C PHE A 158 -7.97 -11.27 21.63
N GLY A 159 -9.14 -10.71 21.31
CA GLY A 159 -9.61 -10.65 19.94
C GLY A 159 -10.08 -12.02 19.42
N LEU A 160 -10.96 -12.00 18.43
CA LEU A 160 -11.44 -13.21 17.75
C LEU A 160 -11.71 -12.93 16.28
N CYS A 161 -11.82 -14.01 15.50
CA CYS A 161 -12.31 -13.95 14.13
C CYS A 161 -13.30 -15.08 13.84
N TYR A 162 -14.21 -14.84 12.91
CA TYR A 162 -15.13 -15.84 12.39
C TYR A 162 -14.80 -16.12 10.93
N LEU A 163 -14.77 -17.41 10.59
CA LEU A 163 -14.71 -17.88 9.21
C LEU A 163 -16.12 -18.25 8.77
N LEU A 164 -16.57 -17.62 7.69
CA LEU A 164 -17.86 -17.84 7.05
C LEU A 164 -17.65 -18.56 5.72
N ASN A 165 -18.58 -19.44 5.37
CA ASN A 165 -18.57 -20.10 4.06
C ASN A 165 -19.03 -19.16 2.93
N GLN A 166 -19.07 -19.66 1.69
CA GLN A 166 -19.60 -18.93 0.52
C GLN A 166 -21.05 -18.41 0.64
N ASN A 167 -21.86 -18.96 1.55
CA ASN A 167 -23.23 -18.52 1.80
C ASN A 167 -23.31 -17.51 2.96
N LEU A 168 -22.17 -17.19 3.57
CA LEU A 168 -22.00 -16.34 4.74
C LEU A 168 -22.55 -16.99 6.03
N ASP A 169 -22.57 -18.32 6.10
CA ASP A 169 -22.84 -19.04 7.33
C ASP A 169 -21.54 -19.30 8.09
N MET A 170 -21.57 -19.10 9.41
CA MET A 170 -20.43 -19.33 10.28
C MET A 170 -20.01 -20.80 10.27
N THR A 171 -18.75 -21.03 9.95
CA THR A 171 -18.14 -22.38 9.89
C THR A 171 -17.23 -22.61 11.09
N GLU A 172 -16.41 -21.62 11.45
CA GLU A 172 -15.41 -21.76 12.50
C GLU A 172 -15.19 -20.43 13.24
N THR A 173 -14.86 -20.52 14.53
CA THR A 173 -14.45 -19.39 15.38
C THR A 173 -12.98 -19.54 15.74
N MET A 174 -12.19 -18.52 15.49
CA MET A 174 -10.75 -18.51 15.69
C MET A 174 -10.38 -17.61 16.88
N GLU A 175 -9.84 -18.23 17.93
CA GLU A 175 -9.38 -17.55 19.15
C GLU A 175 -7.90 -17.94 19.44
N PRO A 176 -6.92 -17.40 18.68
CA PRO A 176 -5.54 -17.88 18.70
C PRO A 176 -4.83 -17.70 20.06
N CYS A 177 -5.31 -16.78 20.89
CA CYS A 177 -4.75 -16.49 22.21
C CYS A 177 -5.41 -17.25 23.36
N ARG A 178 -6.52 -17.94 23.10
CA ARG A 178 -7.21 -18.71 24.13
C ARG A 178 -6.33 -19.88 24.57
N GLY A 179 -6.19 -20.06 25.89
CA GLY A 179 -5.36 -21.12 26.47
C GLY A 179 -3.85 -20.83 26.46
N LYS A 180 -3.41 -19.64 26.03
CA LYS A 180 -2.01 -19.20 26.13
C LYS A 180 -1.70 -18.63 27.52
N ALA A 181 -0.41 -18.42 27.80
CA ALA A 181 0.03 -17.83 29.05
C ALA A 181 -0.44 -16.37 29.16
N VAL A 182 -1.13 -16.05 30.26
CA VAL A 182 -1.68 -14.72 30.54
C VAL A 182 -1.34 -14.21 31.94
N ALA A 183 -0.56 -14.97 32.71
CA ALA A 183 -0.25 -14.67 34.11
C ALA A 183 0.46 -13.32 34.28
N LYS A 184 1.23 -12.89 33.27
CA LYS A 184 1.90 -11.59 33.25
C LYS A 184 1.20 -10.54 32.38
N GLY A 185 -0.09 -10.72 32.08
CA GLY A 185 -0.89 -9.76 31.32
C GLY A 185 -0.28 -9.43 29.95
N HIS A 186 0.08 -8.15 29.75
CA HIS A 186 0.62 -7.65 28.49
C HIS A 186 2.04 -8.15 28.17
N GLU A 187 2.80 -8.63 29.15
CA GLU A 187 4.10 -9.28 28.89
C GLU A 187 3.94 -10.66 28.23
N GLN A 188 2.71 -11.17 28.15
CA GLN A 188 2.38 -12.43 27.48
C GLN A 188 1.18 -12.22 26.53
N TYR A 189 0.23 -13.16 26.47
CA TYR A 189 -0.91 -13.14 25.55
C TYR A 189 -2.17 -12.50 26.16
N GLY A 190 -2.07 -11.78 27.29
CA GLY A 190 -3.23 -11.17 27.96
C GLY A 190 -3.90 -10.06 27.13
N PHE A 191 -3.16 -9.43 26.23
CA PHE A 191 -3.65 -8.41 25.29
C PHE A 191 -3.12 -8.74 23.90
N CYS A 192 -3.77 -9.66 23.19
CA CYS A 192 -3.33 -10.06 21.87
C CYS A 192 -3.84 -9.17 20.75
N GLN A 193 -5.12 -8.80 20.85
CA GLN A 193 -5.87 -8.12 19.80
C GLN A 193 -5.83 -8.84 18.44
N ALA A 194 -6.05 -10.16 18.47
CA ALA A 194 -6.07 -10.97 17.27
C ALA A 194 -7.15 -10.52 16.28
N GLY A 195 -6.77 -10.45 15.00
CA GLY A 195 -7.67 -10.01 13.94
C GLY A 195 -7.69 -8.50 13.73
N MET A 196 -6.71 -7.77 14.30
CA MET A 196 -6.43 -6.37 13.95
C MET A 196 -6.20 -6.23 12.45
N SER A 197 -5.46 -7.18 11.88
CA SER A 197 -5.37 -7.41 10.45
C SER A 197 -5.54 -8.90 10.15
N GLY A 198 -5.88 -9.21 8.91
CA GLY A 198 -6.03 -10.59 8.48
C GLY A 198 -6.02 -10.72 6.97
N LEU A 199 -5.61 -11.90 6.52
CA LEU A 199 -5.56 -12.30 5.13
C LEU A 199 -6.14 -13.71 5.02
N LEU A 200 -6.85 -13.95 3.92
CA LEU A 200 -7.43 -15.25 3.61
C LEU A 200 -6.78 -15.76 2.33
N LEU A 201 -5.85 -16.70 2.49
CA LEU A 201 -5.19 -17.42 1.39
C LEU A 201 -6.04 -18.62 0.99
N LYS A 202 -5.63 -19.33 -0.07
CA LYS A 202 -6.38 -20.47 -0.61
C LYS A 202 -6.67 -21.55 0.43
N ASP A 203 -5.64 -21.94 1.20
CA ASP A 203 -5.69 -23.05 2.16
C ASP A 203 -5.29 -22.62 3.58
N GLU A 204 -5.16 -21.32 3.84
CA GLU A 204 -4.65 -20.78 5.10
C GLU A 204 -5.27 -19.41 5.45
N VAL A 205 -5.46 -19.17 6.73
CA VAL A 205 -5.85 -17.88 7.29
C VAL A 205 -4.67 -17.32 8.04
N VAL A 206 -4.32 -16.07 7.78
CA VAL A 206 -3.25 -15.36 8.47
C VAL A 206 -3.88 -14.22 9.26
N LEU A 207 -3.58 -14.13 10.56
CA LEU A 207 -4.10 -13.13 11.49
C LEU A 207 -2.95 -12.36 12.12
N GLY A 208 -3.01 -11.03 12.07
CA GLY A 208 -2.09 -10.16 12.78
C GLY A 208 -2.49 -9.98 14.25
N LEU A 209 -1.52 -10.11 15.15
CA LEU A 209 -1.66 -9.98 16.60
C LEU A 209 -0.64 -8.97 17.13
N PRO A 210 -0.95 -7.66 17.19
CA PRO A 210 0.03 -6.64 17.58
C PRO A 210 0.42 -6.63 19.07
N GLY A 211 -0.40 -7.21 19.94
CA GLY A 211 -0.27 -7.01 21.38
C GLY A 211 0.65 -7.96 22.19
N PRO A 212 0.88 -9.24 21.80
CA PRO A 212 1.66 -10.16 22.63
C PRO A 212 3.08 -9.67 22.95
N TYR A 213 3.55 -10.02 24.15
CA TYR A 213 4.92 -9.76 24.64
C TYR A 213 5.31 -8.29 24.62
N THR A 214 4.60 -7.48 25.41
CA THR A 214 4.82 -6.05 25.57
C THR A 214 4.70 -5.32 24.23
N TRP A 215 3.58 -5.56 23.55
CA TRP A 215 3.27 -4.91 22.28
C TRP A 215 4.34 -5.12 21.18
N ARG A 216 5.09 -6.21 21.28
CA ARG A 216 6.02 -6.62 20.23
C ARG A 216 5.24 -7.07 19.00
N GLY A 217 4.23 -7.90 19.22
CA GLY A 217 3.36 -8.43 18.19
C GLY A 217 3.88 -9.73 17.56
N THR A 218 2.98 -10.45 16.90
CA THR A 218 3.22 -11.72 16.21
C THR A 218 2.15 -11.93 15.14
N VAL A 219 2.33 -12.96 14.30
CA VAL A 219 1.31 -13.37 13.33
C VAL A 219 0.94 -14.81 13.58
N HIS A 220 -0.35 -15.09 13.51
CA HIS A 220 -0.92 -16.43 13.66
C HIS A 220 -1.43 -16.92 12.32
N SER A 221 -1.09 -18.16 11.99
CA SER A 221 -1.46 -18.82 10.75
C SER A 221 -2.22 -20.11 11.07
N HIS A 222 -3.35 -20.29 10.41
CA HIS A 222 -4.23 -21.43 10.62
C HIS A 222 -4.63 -22.06 9.29
N ASN A 223 -4.29 -23.34 9.12
CA ASN A 223 -4.61 -24.06 7.90
C ASN A 223 -6.10 -24.38 7.82
N ILE A 224 -6.75 -23.98 6.73
CA ILE A 224 -8.18 -24.21 6.47
C ILE A 224 -8.43 -25.19 5.33
N SER A 225 -7.40 -25.94 4.92
CA SER A 225 -7.53 -26.96 3.89
C SER A 225 -8.63 -27.96 4.25
N LYS A 226 -9.42 -28.32 3.23
CA LYS A 226 -10.52 -29.30 3.34
C LYS A 226 -10.01 -30.74 3.52
N ASP A 227 -8.70 -30.96 3.37
CA ASP A 227 -8.09 -32.26 3.61
C ASP A 227 -7.87 -32.50 5.12
N PHE A 228 -8.56 -33.51 5.64
CA PHE A 228 -8.63 -33.87 7.06
C PHE A 228 -7.25 -34.07 7.70
N PHE A 229 -6.26 -34.54 6.95
CA PHE A 229 -4.90 -34.78 7.47
C PHE A 229 -4.06 -33.50 7.64
N SER A 230 -4.49 -32.37 7.06
CA SER A 230 -3.75 -31.11 7.07
C SER A 230 -4.33 -30.04 8.00
N ARG A 231 -5.52 -30.29 8.57
CA ARG A 231 -6.37 -29.32 9.24
C ARG A 231 -5.85 -28.78 10.58
N ASP A 232 -4.80 -29.38 11.16
CA ASP A 232 -4.39 -29.10 12.53
C ASP A 232 -2.99 -28.48 12.67
N LYS A 233 -2.48 -27.85 11.59
CA LYS A 233 -1.19 -27.14 11.64
C LYS A 233 -1.43 -25.67 11.94
N THR A 234 -1.53 -25.35 13.22
CA THR A 234 -1.44 -23.97 13.71
C THR A 234 0.02 -23.52 13.75
N GLN A 235 0.32 -22.36 13.19
CA GLN A 235 1.69 -21.88 13.01
C GLN A 235 1.80 -20.39 13.41
N TYR A 236 2.95 -19.97 13.94
CA TYR A 236 3.20 -18.58 14.34
C TYR A 236 4.44 -18.07 13.62
N PHE A 237 4.48 -16.77 13.32
CA PHE A 237 5.64 -16.09 12.73
C PHE A 237 6.18 -15.01 13.67
N GLY A 238 7.50 -14.89 13.72
CA GLY A 238 8.17 -14.01 14.68
C GLY A 238 7.94 -14.52 16.10
N PRO A 239 8.59 -15.63 16.53
CA PRO A 239 8.44 -16.18 17.85
C PRO A 239 8.76 -15.10 18.87
N VAL A 240 7.80 -14.91 19.76
CA VAL A 240 7.87 -13.94 20.82
C VAL A 240 8.54 -14.60 22.03
N THR A 241 9.87 -14.64 22.02
CA THR A 241 10.68 -15.04 23.18
C THR A 241 11.27 -13.79 23.84
N GLU A 242 11.42 -13.76 25.17
CA GLU A 242 11.94 -12.56 25.84
C GLU A 242 13.33 -12.14 25.34
N ASN A 243 14.19 -13.11 24.99
CA ASN A 243 15.61 -12.87 24.74
C ASN A 243 16.05 -12.96 23.28
N ASP A 244 15.29 -13.59 22.39
CA ASP A 244 15.76 -13.99 21.05
C ASP A 244 14.70 -13.75 19.98
N SER A 245 14.07 -12.56 20.02
CA SER A 245 13.04 -12.19 19.05
C SER A 245 13.59 -11.17 18.06
N PRO A 246 13.33 -11.32 16.75
CA PRO A 246 13.82 -10.41 15.72
C PRO A 246 13.14 -9.03 15.72
N VAL A 247 12.13 -8.87 16.58
CA VAL A 247 11.30 -7.66 16.68
C VAL A 247 11.41 -7.05 18.07
N ASP A 248 11.59 -5.74 18.12
CA ASP A 248 11.69 -5.00 19.38
C ASP A 248 10.34 -4.85 20.07
N LYS A 249 10.35 -4.63 21.39
CA LYS A 249 9.14 -4.35 22.16
C LYS A 249 8.48 -3.06 21.66
N TYR A 250 7.16 -2.97 21.77
CA TYR A 250 6.35 -1.83 21.29
C TYR A 250 6.36 -1.58 19.77
N SER A 251 6.76 -2.57 18.96
CA SER A 251 6.77 -2.43 17.49
C SER A 251 5.42 -2.72 16.81
N TYR A 252 4.53 -3.48 17.48
CA TYR A 252 3.18 -3.86 16.99
C TYR A 252 3.22 -4.67 15.69
N LEU A 253 4.09 -5.69 15.62
CA LEU A 253 4.13 -6.62 14.50
C LEU A 253 2.77 -7.28 14.28
N GLY A 254 2.30 -7.32 13.03
CA GLY A 254 0.97 -7.82 12.69
C GLY A 254 -0.10 -6.73 12.71
N TYR A 255 0.29 -5.46 12.76
CA TYR A 255 -0.65 -4.34 12.57
C TYR A 255 -1.36 -4.40 11.21
N SER A 256 -0.61 -4.71 10.15
CA SER A 256 -1.06 -4.98 8.79
C SER A 256 -0.35 -6.22 8.27
N VAL A 257 -1.05 -7.02 7.45
CA VAL A 257 -0.52 -8.22 6.81
C VAL A 257 -0.94 -8.24 5.35
N THR A 258 -0.03 -8.63 4.47
CA THR A 258 -0.29 -8.86 3.05
C THR A 258 0.63 -9.96 2.54
N THR A 259 0.41 -10.40 1.30
CA THR A 259 1.31 -11.32 0.61
C THR A 259 2.02 -10.66 -0.57
N GLY A 260 3.18 -11.20 -0.89
CA GLY A 260 3.86 -11.07 -2.18
C GLY A 260 4.00 -12.47 -2.79
N TYR A 261 3.86 -12.60 -4.11
CA TYR A 261 4.11 -13.86 -4.81
C TYR A 261 5.50 -13.73 -5.40
N ILE A 262 6.46 -14.26 -4.66
CA ILE A 262 7.88 -14.03 -4.88
C ILE A 262 8.53 -15.26 -5.54
N GLU A 263 7.86 -16.41 -5.60
CA GLU A 263 8.33 -17.55 -6.40
C GLU A 263 7.18 -18.16 -7.22
N THR A 264 7.44 -18.42 -8.50
CA THR A 264 6.49 -19.10 -9.39
C THR A 264 6.33 -20.56 -8.95
N GLY A 265 5.33 -20.81 -8.10
CA GLY A 265 4.88 -22.14 -7.73
C GLY A 265 5.41 -22.59 -6.37
N GLU A 266 4.71 -22.21 -5.30
CA GLU A 266 3.77 -23.14 -4.64
C GLU A 266 3.26 -22.61 -3.28
N ARG A 267 3.78 -21.50 -2.73
CA ARG A 267 3.22 -20.84 -1.53
C ARG A 267 3.53 -19.34 -1.44
N ASP A 268 2.61 -18.59 -0.83
CA ASP A 268 2.69 -17.14 -0.68
C ASP A 268 3.76 -16.72 0.35
N ASP A 269 4.54 -15.69 0.04
CA ASP A 269 5.42 -15.02 1.00
C ASP A 269 4.62 -14.03 1.82
N LEU A 270 4.93 -13.97 3.12
CA LEU A 270 4.17 -13.18 4.06
C LEU A 270 4.93 -11.88 4.38
N VAL A 271 4.26 -10.76 4.13
CA VAL A 271 4.76 -9.41 4.44
C VAL A 271 3.97 -8.87 5.64
N VAL A 272 4.68 -8.56 6.72
CA VAL A 272 4.11 -8.18 8.02
C VAL A 272 4.68 -6.85 8.48
N SER A 273 3.81 -5.91 8.83
CA SER A 273 4.25 -4.59 9.30
C SER A 273 4.38 -4.51 10.83
N ALA A 274 5.31 -3.68 11.28
CA ALA A 274 5.46 -3.20 12.64
C ALA A 274 5.61 -1.65 12.61
N PRO A 275 4.51 -0.91 12.41
CA PRO A 275 4.57 0.54 12.14
C PRO A 275 5.00 1.39 13.34
N PHE A 276 5.05 0.81 14.53
CA PHE A 276 5.52 1.49 15.76
C PHE A 276 6.97 1.15 16.09
N TYR A 277 7.65 0.36 15.26
CA TYR A 277 9.10 0.24 15.30
C TYR A 277 9.72 1.64 15.20
N ASN A 278 10.62 1.99 16.11
CA ASN A 278 11.18 3.33 16.13
C ASN A 278 12.63 3.31 16.59
N THR A 279 13.51 3.86 15.76
CA THR A 279 14.92 4.07 16.08
C THR A 279 15.28 5.53 15.83
N ARG A 280 16.55 5.90 16.05
CA ARG A 280 17.02 7.25 15.71
C ARG A 280 16.94 7.56 14.21
N HIS A 281 16.95 6.52 13.37
CA HIS A 281 17.10 6.66 11.91
C HIS A 281 15.94 6.05 11.11
N ALA A 282 14.99 5.39 11.77
CA ALA A 282 13.87 4.73 11.11
C ALA A 282 12.58 4.82 11.93
N SER A 283 11.45 5.00 11.25
CA SER A 283 10.12 4.92 11.84
C SER A 283 9.25 3.96 11.02
N GLY A 284 8.74 2.93 11.70
CA GLY A 284 8.07 1.80 11.08
C GLY A 284 9.05 0.83 10.43
N ALA A 285 8.68 -0.44 10.44
CA ALA A 285 9.41 -1.49 9.76
C ALA A 285 8.45 -2.52 9.17
N VAL A 286 8.88 -3.19 8.11
CA VAL A 286 8.18 -4.30 7.48
C VAL A 286 9.10 -5.51 7.43
N TYR A 287 8.56 -6.65 7.82
CA TYR A 287 9.24 -7.93 7.91
C TYR A 287 8.71 -8.85 6.84
N VAL A 288 9.62 -9.46 6.08
CA VAL A 288 9.29 -10.42 5.03
C VAL A 288 9.66 -11.82 5.51
N TYR A 289 8.69 -12.73 5.49
CA TYR A 289 8.87 -14.14 5.80
C TYR A 289 8.68 -14.95 4.53
N THR A 290 9.76 -15.53 4.02
CA THR A 290 9.77 -16.25 2.75
C THR A 290 9.46 -17.73 2.93
N ASN A 291 8.74 -18.32 1.99
CA ASN A 291 8.46 -19.74 1.94
C ASN A 291 9.48 -20.49 1.08
N GLY A 292 10.64 -20.82 1.65
CA GLY A 292 11.65 -21.59 0.92
C GLY A 292 11.21 -23.03 0.63
N ARG A 293 11.97 -23.74 -0.22
CA ARG A 293 11.75 -25.17 -0.56
C ARG A 293 11.69 -26.14 0.64
N THR A 294 12.20 -25.71 1.80
CA THR A 294 12.20 -26.47 3.07
C THR A 294 11.06 -26.08 4.02
N GLY A 295 10.16 -25.18 3.60
CA GLY A 295 9.13 -24.54 4.42
C GLY A 295 9.52 -23.11 4.83
N ILE A 296 8.55 -22.35 5.37
CA ILE A 296 8.80 -21.01 5.89
C ILE A 296 9.72 -21.11 7.11
N ASP A 297 10.87 -20.41 7.09
CA ASP A 297 11.57 -20.04 8.33
C ASP A 297 10.69 -18.99 9.02
N ARG A 298 10.07 -19.44 10.10
CA ARG A 298 9.06 -18.67 10.82
C ARG A 298 9.67 -17.89 11.97
N ASP A 299 10.89 -18.26 12.33
CA ASP A 299 11.60 -17.72 13.47
C ASP A 299 12.43 -16.52 13.05
N THR A 300 13.00 -16.58 11.85
CA THR A 300 13.84 -15.52 11.30
C THR A 300 13.20 -14.91 10.06
N PRO A 301 12.93 -13.58 10.04
CA PRO A 301 12.50 -12.92 8.82
C PRO A 301 13.64 -12.97 7.79
N TYR A 302 13.29 -13.18 6.51
CA TYR A 302 14.23 -13.10 5.40
C TYR A 302 14.81 -11.69 5.27
N ALA A 303 13.96 -10.68 5.44
CA ALA A 303 14.36 -9.29 5.37
C ALA A 303 13.55 -8.42 6.34
N ARG A 304 14.20 -7.33 6.78
CA ARG A 304 13.55 -6.21 7.47
C ARG A 304 13.79 -4.96 6.62
N ILE A 305 12.70 -4.34 6.19
CA ILE A 305 12.69 -3.07 5.47
C ILE A 305 12.34 -1.99 6.49
N GLU A 306 13.25 -1.04 6.68
CA GLU A 306 13.06 0.07 7.61
C GLU A 306 12.50 1.28 6.87
N GLY A 307 11.50 1.92 7.45
CA GLY A 307 10.96 3.16 6.93
C GLY A 307 11.87 4.36 7.19
N PRO A 308 11.63 5.49 6.52
CA PRO A 308 12.34 6.73 6.80
C PRO A 308 12.12 7.20 8.25
N ALA A 309 13.06 7.98 8.75
CA ALA A 309 12.97 8.63 10.06
C ALA A 309 11.77 9.60 10.16
N GLY A 310 11.49 10.12 11.36
CA GLY A 310 10.53 11.22 11.53
C GLY A 310 9.08 10.80 11.73
N GLU A 311 8.82 9.74 12.50
CA GLU A 311 7.45 9.26 12.80
C GLU A 311 6.59 8.88 11.57
N SER A 312 7.21 8.55 10.44
CA SER A 312 6.54 8.16 9.18
C SER A 312 5.50 7.04 9.32
N ARG A 313 5.69 6.16 10.33
CA ARG A 313 4.92 4.93 10.57
C ARG A 313 4.83 4.06 9.34
N PHE A 314 5.95 3.90 8.64
CA PHE A 314 6.06 3.01 7.50
C PHE A 314 5.49 1.61 7.82
N GLY A 315 4.65 1.09 6.93
CA GLY A 315 3.93 -0.17 7.16
C GLY A 315 2.58 0.01 7.85
N PHE A 316 2.08 1.23 8.06
CA PHE A 316 0.76 1.45 8.66
C PHE A 316 -0.37 0.78 7.85
N SER A 317 -0.23 0.77 6.54
CA SER A 317 -1.12 0.07 5.60
C SER A 317 -0.30 -0.59 4.51
N MET A 318 -0.67 -1.80 4.10
CA MET A 318 -0.02 -2.52 3.01
C MET A 318 -1.05 -3.20 2.11
N THR A 319 -0.69 -3.40 0.84
CA THR A 319 -1.51 -4.16 -0.10
C THR A 319 -0.67 -4.81 -1.19
N SER A 320 -1.10 -5.98 -1.64
CA SER A 320 -0.58 -6.61 -2.86
C SER A 320 -1.16 -5.90 -4.07
N LEU A 321 -0.30 -5.50 -5.01
CA LEU A 321 -0.70 -4.73 -6.20
C LEU A 321 -1.03 -5.61 -7.40
N GLY A 322 -0.85 -6.92 -7.29
CA GLY A 322 -0.74 -7.76 -8.47
C GLY A 322 0.67 -7.68 -9.06
N ASP A 323 0.83 -8.14 -10.29
CA ASP A 323 2.07 -8.03 -11.08
C ASP A 323 1.98 -6.76 -11.94
N LEU A 324 2.61 -5.67 -11.48
CA LEU A 324 2.51 -4.33 -12.07
C LEU A 324 3.38 -4.21 -13.33
N ASN A 325 4.55 -4.84 -13.34
CA ASN A 325 5.52 -4.78 -14.44
C ASN A 325 5.40 -5.97 -15.42
N ARG A 326 4.52 -6.94 -15.12
CA ARG A 326 4.25 -8.16 -15.90
C ARG A 326 5.44 -9.12 -15.99
N ASP A 327 6.26 -9.18 -14.96
CA ASP A 327 7.41 -10.09 -14.89
C ASP A 327 7.07 -11.48 -14.33
N GLY A 328 5.84 -11.68 -13.85
CA GLY A 328 5.34 -12.92 -13.26
C GLY A 328 5.38 -12.95 -11.73
N TYR A 329 5.87 -11.91 -11.07
CA TYR A 329 5.94 -11.78 -9.62
C TYR A 329 4.95 -10.73 -9.12
N LEU A 330 4.36 -10.92 -7.93
CA LEU A 330 3.46 -9.89 -7.39
C LEU A 330 4.23 -8.84 -6.59
N ASP A 331 3.83 -7.60 -6.79
CA ASP A 331 4.38 -6.42 -6.17
C ASP A 331 3.59 -5.99 -4.94
N VAL A 332 4.20 -5.18 -4.09
CA VAL A 332 3.62 -4.73 -2.82
C VAL A 332 3.71 -3.21 -2.71
N ALA A 333 2.62 -2.58 -2.29
CA ALA A 333 2.60 -1.19 -1.84
C ALA A 333 2.63 -1.12 -0.30
N ILE A 334 3.46 -0.24 0.23
CA ILE A 334 3.62 0.04 1.66
C ILE A 334 3.38 1.53 1.92
N GLY A 335 2.45 1.84 2.81
CA GLY A 335 2.12 3.22 3.18
C GLY A 335 2.89 3.73 4.38
N ALA A 336 3.30 4.99 4.30
CA ALA A 336 3.88 5.81 5.38
C ALA A 336 3.03 7.09 5.52
N PRO A 337 1.84 7.00 6.14
CA PRO A 337 0.85 8.08 6.11
C PRO A 337 1.28 9.33 6.89
N TYR A 338 2.29 9.24 7.75
CA TYR A 338 2.78 10.35 8.57
C TYR A 338 4.14 10.87 8.12
N GLU A 339 4.66 10.38 7.00
CA GLU A 339 5.82 10.98 6.34
C GLU A 339 5.36 12.23 5.61
N ASP A 340 5.69 13.40 6.13
CA ASP A 340 5.25 14.70 5.62
C ASP A 340 3.72 14.79 5.45
N ARG A 341 3.20 14.73 4.21
CA ARG A 341 1.75 14.68 3.88
C ARG A 341 1.25 13.27 3.53
N GLY A 342 2.11 12.27 3.66
CA GLY A 342 1.88 10.86 3.35
C GLY A 342 2.69 10.40 2.14
N ALA A 343 3.25 9.20 2.24
CA ALA A 343 3.96 8.52 1.15
C ALA A 343 3.51 7.06 0.97
N ILE A 344 3.72 6.54 -0.24
CA ILE A 344 3.51 5.14 -0.62
C ILE A 344 4.76 4.65 -1.34
N TYR A 345 5.29 3.53 -0.89
CA TYR A 345 6.46 2.87 -1.47
C TYR A 345 6.01 1.63 -2.23
N ILE A 346 6.49 1.51 -3.46
CA ILE A 346 6.24 0.35 -4.33
C ILE A 346 7.49 -0.51 -4.32
N TYR A 347 7.33 -1.78 -3.94
CA TYR A 347 8.38 -2.78 -3.94
C TYR A 347 8.02 -3.87 -4.94
N LEU A 348 8.96 -4.16 -5.84
CA LEU A 348 8.74 -5.16 -6.88
C LEU A 348 9.08 -6.56 -6.38
N GLY A 349 8.30 -7.54 -6.84
CA GLY A 349 8.65 -8.95 -6.70
C GLY A 349 9.80 -9.33 -7.63
N SER A 350 10.51 -10.41 -7.30
CA SER A 350 11.53 -11.02 -8.17
C SER A 350 11.68 -12.49 -7.82
N ALA A 351 12.38 -13.25 -8.67
CA ALA A 351 12.66 -14.68 -8.47
C ALA A 351 13.33 -15.02 -7.13
N ASP A 352 14.07 -14.07 -6.54
CA ASP A 352 14.88 -14.28 -5.34
C ASP A 352 14.23 -13.71 -4.06
N GLY A 353 13.10 -13.02 -4.18
CA GLY A 353 12.66 -12.16 -3.08
C GLY A 353 11.81 -10.98 -3.51
N LEU A 354 11.24 -10.30 -2.52
CA LEU A 354 10.89 -8.89 -2.66
C LEU A 354 12.19 -8.10 -2.83
N VAL A 355 12.27 -7.25 -3.85
CA VAL A 355 13.38 -6.31 -4.00
C VAL A 355 13.30 -5.32 -2.84
N LEU A 356 14.35 -5.21 -2.03
CA LEU A 356 14.31 -4.43 -0.78
C LEU A 356 14.47 -2.91 -0.99
N GLU A 357 14.82 -2.49 -2.20
CA GLU A 357 14.81 -1.09 -2.62
C GLU A 357 13.48 -0.77 -3.31
N PRO A 358 12.84 0.36 -2.96
CA PRO A 358 11.59 0.74 -3.60
C PRO A 358 11.82 1.10 -5.07
N SER A 359 11.01 0.57 -5.97
CA SER A 359 11.04 0.93 -7.40
C SER A 359 10.44 2.30 -7.65
N GLN A 360 9.50 2.70 -6.79
CA GLN A 360 8.80 3.97 -6.88
C GLN A 360 8.35 4.43 -5.50
N VAL A 361 8.47 5.73 -5.25
CA VAL A 361 7.91 6.38 -4.07
C VAL A 361 6.92 7.43 -4.54
N LEU A 362 5.68 7.34 -4.05
CA LEU A 362 4.59 8.26 -4.33
C LEU A 362 4.32 9.06 -3.06
N GLY A 363 4.79 10.29 -2.98
CA GLY A 363 4.63 11.13 -1.80
C GLY A 363 4.59 12.61 -2.15
N SER A 364 4.24 13.40 -1.15
CA SER A 364 4.37 14.86 -1.22
C SER A 364 5.83 15.25 -1.04
N ALA A 365 6.51 15.65 -2.11
CA ALA A 365 7.88 16.15 -2.02
C ALA A 365 7.91 17.61 -1.52
N ASP A 366 7.90 17.80 -0.20
CA ASP A 366 8.48 19.01 0.40
C ASP A 366 9.86 18.58 0.97
N GLY A 367 10.94 18.70 0.19
CA GLY A 367 12.31 18.55 0.69
C GLY A 367 12.92 17.14 0.73
N LEU A 368 12.69 16.33 -0.31
CA LEU A 368 13.31 15.00 -0.44
C LEU A 368 14.71 15.07 -1.08
N VAL A 369 15.77 14.84 -0.30
CA VAL A 369 17.09 14.46 -0.85
C VAL A 369 16.98 13.02 -1.32
N LEU A 370 16.55 12.83 -2.56
CA LEU A 370 16.57 11.52 -3.20
C LEU A 370 17.85 11.40 -4.04
N GLN A 371 18.38 10.18 -4.14
CA GLN A 371 19.22 9.73 -5.25
C GLN A 371 18.39 8.81 -6.18
N PRO A 372 17.28 9.24 -6.81
CA PRO A 372 16.54 8.37 -7.68
C PRO A 372 17.06 8.53 -9.12
N SER A 373 16.98 7.48 -9.91
CA SER A 373 17.28 7.55 -11.34
C SER A 373 16.32 8.48 -12.10
N GLN A 374 15.07 8.66 -11.61
CA GLN A 374 14.03 9.51 -12.19
C GLN A 374 13.09 10.06 -11.10
N VAL A 375 12.69 11.34 -11.21
CA VAL A 375 11.63 11.96 -10.38
C VAL A 375 10.45 12.34 -11.28
N LEU A 376 9.23 11.96 -10.87
CA LEU A 376 7.97 12.38 -11.51
C LEU A 376 7.08 13.09 -10.47
N GLY A 377 6.90 14.41 -10.56
CA GLY A 377 6.03 15.18 -9.67
C GLY A 377 6.20 16.70 -9.76
N SER A 378 5.41 17.46 -8.99
CA SER A 378 5.63 18.89 -8.73
C SER A 378 6.61 19.04 -7.57
N ALA A 379 7.67 19.82 -7.76
CA ALA A 379 8.81 19.92 -6.86
C ALA A 379 9.14 21.40 -6.60
N ASP A 380 9.10 21.82 -5.33
CA ASP A 380 9.56 23.14 -4.87
C ASP A 380 10.80 22.95 -3.97
N GLY A 381 11.90 23.66 -4.27
CA GLY A 381 13.03 23.84 -3.34
C GLY A 381 13.95 22.64 -3.08
N LEU A 382 14.37 21.89 -4.12
CA LEU A 382 15.29 20.75 -4.00
C LEU A 382 16.73 21.05 -4.45
N VAL A 383 17.67 20.31 -3.86
CA VAL A 383 19.04 20.11 -4.36
C VAL A 383 19.14 18.65 -4.83
N LEU A 384 19.36 18.39 -6.12
CA LEU A 384 19.38 17.02 -6.68
C LEU A 384 20.59 16.77 -7.60
N GLU A 385 21.03 15.50 -7.68
CA GLU A 385 21.92 14.96 -8.74
C GLU A 385 21.19 13.87 -9.59
N PRO A 386 20.12 14.19 -10.33
CA PRO A 386 19.36 13.19 -11.08
C PRO A 386 19.91 13.02 -12.49
N SER A 387 19.82 11.81 -13.05
CA SER A 387 20.22 11.59 -14.46
C SER A 387 19.33 12.35 -15.46
N GLN A 388 18.02 12.45 -15.19
CA GLN A 388 17.03 13.15 -16.02
C GLN A 388 15.91 13.75 -15.15
N VAL A 389 15.43 14.94 -15.52
CA VAL A 389 14.25 15.59 -14.91
C VAL A 389 13.17 15.78 -15.97
N LEU A 390 11.94 15.38 -15.65
CA LEU A 390 10.77 15.48 -16.52
C LEU A 390 9.59 16.12 -15.74
N GLY A 391 9.30 17.42 -15.93
CA GLY A 391 8.22 18.10 -15.20
C GLY A 391 8.31 19.63 -15.18
N SER A 392 7.48 20.26 -14.35
CA SER A 392 7.56 21.68 -13.98
C SER A 392 8.31 21.81 -12.65
N ALA A 393 9.41 22.55 -12.66
CA ALA A 393 10.29 22.76 -11.53
C ALA A 393 10.40 24.26 -11.23
N ASP A 394 10.29 24.63 -9.96
CA ASP A 394 10.44 26.01 -9.49
C ASP A 394 11.44 26.05 -8.30
N GLY A 395 12.40 26.97 -8.34
CA GLY A 395 13.37 27.21 -7.27
C GLY A 395 14.34 26.06 -6.92
N LEU A 396 14.89 25.33 -7.90
CA LEU A 396 15.80 24.20 -7.69
C LEU A 396 17.29 24.53 -7.96
N VAL A 397 18.19 23.79 -7.30
CA VAL A 397 19.62 23.69 -7.64
C VAL A 397 19.90 22.27 -8.11
N LEU A 398 20.32 22.06 -9.36
CA LEU A 398 20.47 20.72 -9.94
C LEU A 398 21.79 20.54 -10.72
N GLU A 399 22.34 19.33 -10.70
CA GLU A 399 23.40 18.87 -11.64
C GLU A 399 22.91 17.73 -12.57
N PRO A 400 21.94 17.94 -13.48
CA PRO A 400 21.38 16.88 -14.29
C PRO A 400 22.11 16.73 -15.62
N SER A 401 22.21 15.51 -16.16
CA SER A 401 22.80 15.32 -17.49
C SER A 401 21.96 15.98 -18.60
N GLN A 402 20.63 15.96 -18.49
CA GLN A 402 19.69 16.55 -19.44
C GLN A 402 18.43 17.07 -18.73
N VAL A 403 17.91 18.22 -19.18
CA VAL A 403 16.62 18.79 -18.74
C VAL A 403 15.65 18.87 -19.91
N LEU A 404 14.43 18.35 -19.72
CA LEU A 404 13.35 18.36 -20.73
C LEU A 404 12.05 18.93 -20.11
N GLY A 405 11.73 20.21 -20.33
CA GLY A 405 10.54 20.83 -19.73
C GLY A 405 10.52 22.37 -19.72
N SER A 406 9.60 22.94 -18.93
CA SER A 406 9.53 24.36 -18.59
C SER A 406 10.15 24.57 -17.21
N ALA A 407 11.17 25.43 -17.14
CA ALA A 407 11.92 25.74 -15.93
C ALA A 407 11.84 27.25 -15.65
N ASP A 408 11.57 27.60 -14.40
CA ASP A 408 11.53 28.99 -13.91
C ASP A 408 12.37 29.07 -12.62
N GLY A 409 13.21 30.11 -12.48
CA GLY A 409 13.97 30.39 -11.26
C GLY A 409 15.01 29.34 -10.80
N LEU A 410 15.67 28.62 -11.71
CA LEU A 410 16.65 27.55 -11.39
C LEU A 410 18.13 27.97 -11.49
N VAL A 411 18.99 27.30 -10.73
CA VAL A 411 20.46 27.30 -10.89
C VAL A 411 20.90 25.89 -11.29
N LEU A 412 21.49 25.73 -12.49
CA LEU A 412 21.78 24.40 -13.05
C LEU A 412 23.19 24.31 -13.66
N GLU A 413 23.82 23.13 -13.58
CA GLU A 413 25.02 22.75 -14.38
C GLU A 413 24.76 21.56 -15.33
N PRO A 414 23.88 21.68 -16.34
CA PRO A 414 23.52 20.57 -17.19
C PRO A 414 24.39 20.47 -18.44
N SER A 415 24.61 19.26 -18.96
CA SER A 415 25.33 19.12 -20.23
C SER A 415 24.52 19.68 -21.42
N GLN A 416 23.19 19.53 -21.42
CA GLN A 416 22.29 20.02 -22.47
C GLN A 416 20.93 20.46 -21.90
N VAL A 417 20.38 21.57 -22.43
CA VAL A 417 19.01 22.05 -22.12
C VAL A 417 18.17 22.09 -23.40
N LEU A 418 16.96 21.50 -23.34
CA LEU A 418 16.02 21.45 -24.47
C LEU A 418 14.61 21.92 -24.02
N GLY A 419 14.24 23.19 -24.27
CA GLY A 419 12.94 23.72 -23.81
C GLY A 419 12.81 25.26 -23.81
N SER A 420 11.80 25.77 -23.08
CA SER A 420 11.61 27.20 -22.79
C SER A 420 12.12 27.49 -21.38
N ALA A 421 12.98 28.50 -21.26
CA ALA A 421 13.65 28.88 -20.02
C ALA A 421 13.46 30.39 -19.75
N ASP A 422 13.10 30.74 -18.52
CA ASP A 422 12.94 32.11 -18.04
C ASP A 422 13.66 32.26 -16.69
N GLY A 423 14.41 33.35 -16.49
CA GLY A 423 15.03 33.70 -15.20
C GLY A 423 16.09 32.75 -14.62
N LEU A 424 16.91 32.10 -15.45
CA LEU A 424 17.92 31.09 -15.01
C LEU A 424 19.37 31.60 -14.95
N VAL A 425 20.18 30.96 -14.09
CA VAL A 425 21.66 31.05 -14.08
C VAL A 425 22.22 29.66 -14.40
N LEU A 426 22.97 29.52 -15.51
CA LEU A 426 23.41 28.21 -16.02
C LEU A 426 24.88 28.20 -16.49
N GLU A 427 25.55 27.05 -16.36
CA GLU A 427 26.82 26.72 -17.04
C GLU A 427 26.70 25.52 -18.01
N PRO A 428 25.91 25.58 -19.10
CA PRO A 428 25.67 24.43 -19.95
C PRO A 428 26.63 24.38 -21.14
N SER A 429 26.93 23.16 -21.63
CA SER A 429 27.76 23.03 -22.84
C SER A 429 27.01 23.49 -24.10
N GLN A 430 25.69 23.26 -24.19
CA GLN A 430 24.84 23.64 -25.33
C GLN A 430 23.41 23.99 -24.89
N VAL A 431 22.83 25.04 -25.49
CA VAL A 431 21.41 25.44 -25.30
C VAL A 431 20.68 25.44 -26.64
N LEU A 432 19.50 24.80 -26.70
CA LEU A 432 18.65 24.72 -27.90
C LEU A 432 17.18 25.08 -27.54
N GLY A 433 16.74 26.32 -27.83
CA GLY A 433 15.38 26.76 -27.46
C GLY A 433 15.14 28.27 -27.53
N SER A 434 14.06 28.72 -26.87
CA SER A 434 13.73 30.13 -26.64
C SER A 434 14.08 30.52 -25.21
N ALA A 435 14.84 31.60 -25.04
CA ALA A 435 15.39 32.06 -23.76
C ALA A 435 15.11 33.55 -23.55
N ASP A 436 14.69 33.92 -22.34
CA ASP A 436 14.46 35.30 -21.89
C ASP A 436 15.13 35.51 -20.51
N GLY A 437 15.79 36.65 -20.30
CA GLY A 437 16.31 37.07 -18.99
C GLY A 437 17.41 36.20 -18.32
N LEU A 438 18.36 35.62 -19.07
CA LEU A 438 19.38 34.70 -18.55
C LEU A 438 20.79 35.31 -18.36
N VAL A 439 21.57 34.73 -17.42
CA VAL A 439 23.03 34.90 -17.27
C VAL A 439 23.71 33.55 -17.52
N LEU A 440 24.57 33.45 -18.54
CA LEU A 440 25.13 32.17 -19.01
C LEU A 440 26.63 32.24 -19.34
N GLU A 441 27.35 31.13 -19.12
CA GLU A 441 28.69 30.86 -19.71
C GLU A 441 28.71 29.61 -20.65
N PRO A 442 27.99 29.61 -21.79
CA PRO A 442 27.88 28.43 -22.63
C PRO A 442 28.91 28.40 -23.76
N SER A 443 29.30 27.19 -24.19
CA SER A 443 30.22 27.06 -25.33
C SER A 443 29.56 27.41 -26.68
N GLN A 444 28.26 27.11 -26.86
CA GLN A 444 27.46 27.39 -28.06
C GLN A 444 25.98 27.65 -27.74
N VAL A 445 25.37 28.64 -28.41
CA VAL A 445 23.93 28.95 -28.32
C VAL A 445 23.29 28.90 -29.73
N LEU A 446 22.17 28.19 -29.87
CA LEU A 446 21.39 28.10 -31.12
C LEU A 446 19.89 28.37 -30.85
N GLY A 447 19.38 29.56 -31.20
CA GLY A 447 17.97 29.93 -30.94
C GLY A 447 17.63 31.40 -31.11
N SER A 448 16.43 31.79 -30.67
CA SER A 448 15.97 33.19 -30.53
C SER A 448 16.07 33.61 -29.06
N ALA A 449 16.70 34.74 -28.79
CA ALA A 449 16.91 35.21 -27.42
C ALA A 449 16.73 36.72 -27.27
N ASP A 450 16.23 37.12 -26.10
CA ASP A 450 16.01 38.51 -25.70
C ASP A 450 16.60 38.73 -24.28
N GLY A 451 17.15 39.91 -24.00
CA GLY A 451 17.59 40.32 -22.64
C GLY A 451 18.75 39.53 -21.98
N LEU A 452 19.79 39.11 -22.71
CA LEU A 452 20.88 38.25 -22.21
C LEU A 452 22.19 38.97 -21.81
N VAL A 453 22.89 38.44 -20.80
CA VAL A 453 24.33 38.69 -20.51
C VAL A 453 25.10 37.38 -20.68
N LEU A 454 26.10 37.35 -21.59
CA LEU A 454 26.78 36.11 -22.01
C LEU A 454 28.31 36.28 -22.11
N GLU A 455 29.06 35.20 -21.85
CA GLU A 455 30.45 35.00 -22.30
C GLU A 455 30.64 33.75 -23.21
N PRO A 456 30.05 33.71 -24.43
CA PRO A 456 30.09 32.50 -25.26
C PRO A 456 31.22 32.55 -26.30
N SER A 457 31.73 31.37 -26.67
CA SER A 457 32.75 31.26 -27.72
C SER A 457 32.17 31.44 -29.14
N GLN A 458 30.90 31.08 -29.37
CA GLN A 458 30.16 31.28 -30.63
C GLN A 458 28.64 31.40 -30.40
N VAL A 459 27.99 32.35 -31.09
CA VAL A 459 26.52 32.54 -31.11
C VAL A 459 26.02 32.46 -32.55
N LEU A 460 24.99 31.65 -32.81
CA LEU A 460 24.30 31.58 -34.11
C LEU A 460 22.78 31.71 -33.91
N GLY A 461 22.21 32.89 -34.19
CA GLY A 461 20.78 33.18 -34.05
C GLY A 461 20.42 34.65 -34.24
N SER A 462 19.14 34.99 -34.10
CA SER A 462 18.66 36.38 -34.02
C SER A 462 18.52 36.76 -32.54
N ALA A 463 19.23 37.80 -32.12
CA ALA A 463 19.19 38.30 -30.75
C ALA A 463 19.02 39.82 -30.73
N ASP A 464 18.17 40.31 -29.84
CA ASP A 464 17.98 41.74 -29.55
C ASP A 464 18.46 42.00 -28.10
N GLY A 465 19.06 43.16 -27.82
CA GLY A 465 19.42 43.55 -26.45
C GLY A 465 20.69 42.95 -25.81
N LEU A 466 21.66 42.44 -26.58
CA LEU A 466 22.92 41.87 -26.06
C LEU A 466 23.85 42.88 -25.36
N VAL A 467 24.38 42.51 -24.19
CA VAL A 467 25.54 43.16 -23.55
C VAL A 467 26.69 42.15 -23.46
N LEU A 468 27.81 42.45 -24.13
CA LEU A 468 29.05 41.67 -24.08
C LEU A 468 30.03 42.35 -23.14
N GLU A 469 30.57 41.64 -22.15
CA GLU A 469 31.72 42.16 -21.39
C GLU A 469 33.01 42.03 -22.21
N PRO A 470 33.91 43.03 -22.18
CA PRO A 470 35.16 42.97 -22.89
C PRO A 470 36.14 42.02 -22.19
N SER A 471 36.67 41.04 -22.93
CA SER A 471 37.74 40.17 -22.45
C SER A 471 39.00 40.97 -22.08
N GLN A 472 39.59 40.67 -20.92
CA GLN A 472 40.97 41.06 -20.59
C GLN A 472 41.96 40.02 -21.08
#